data_AF-A0A7C5GL60-F1
#
_entry.id   AF-A0A7C5GL60-F1
#
_cell.length_a   1.000
_cell.length_b   1.000
_cell.length_c   1.000
_cell.angle_alpha   90.00
_cell.angle_beta   90.00
_cell.angle_gamma   90.00
#
_symmetry.space_group_name_H-M   'P 1'
#
loop_
_entity.id
_entity.type
_entity.pdbx_description
1 polymer ?
#
loop_
_entity_poly.entity_id
_entity_poly.type
_entity_poly.pdbx_seq_one_letter_code
_entity_poly.pdbx_strand_id
1 'polypeptide(L)'
;MKKGFAIIGSNYGASLLELLAIIVIIAILTAIAFNWSVKSIGKARKNEAKMALKKIYEFELAYFQENGFYVYTTNDSLLDLPGWALPKGKPHYTFRVVKTSLGDSTYGFTVIATEIADADMNGIAQEQIFINQDGVFLGAR
;
A
#
# COMPACT_ATOMS: atom_id res chain seq x y z
N MET A 1 -9.83 76.59 -11.22
CA MET A 1 -10.81 75.84 -10.39
C MET A 1 -10.60 74.35 -10.60
N LYS A 2 -10.25 73.62 -9.54
CA LYS A 2 -9.94 72.17 -9.51
C LYS A 2 -11.24 71.38 -9.69
N LYS A 3 -11.41 70.63 -10.78
CA LYS A 3 -12.45 69.59 -10.87
C LYS A 3 -11.87 68.33 -10.24
N GLY A 4 -12.35 68.00 -9.04
CA GLY A 4 -11.95 66.80 -8.31
C GLY A 4 -12.47 65.54 -9.02
N PHE A 5 -11.56 64.60 -9.27
CA PHE A 5 -11.86 63.25 -9.71
C PHE A 5 -12.56 62.50 -8.56
N ALA A 6 -13.85 62.23 -8.71
CA ALA A 6 -14.61 61.42 -7.77
C ALA A 6 -14.41 59.93 -8.12
N ILE A 7 -13.64 59.21 -7.31
CA ILE A 7 -13.71 57.75 -7.28
C ILE A 7 -14.99 57.40 -6.53
N ILE A 8 -16.01 56.95 -7.25
CA ILE A 8 -17.23 56.39 -6.67
C ILE A 8 -16.83 55.01 -6.13
N GLY A 9 -16.42 54.94 -4.86
CA GLY A 9 -16.25 53.68 -4.16
C GLY A 9 -17.61 53.04 -3.95
N SER A 10 -17.99 52.11 -4.82
CA SER A 10 -19.15 51.24 -4.61
C SER A 10 -18.83 50.31 -3.44
N ASN A 11 -19.46 50.57 -2.29
CA ASN A 11 -19.39 49.71 -1.11
C ASN A 11 -20.04 48.36 -1.41
N TYR A 12 -19.28 47.43 -1.98
CA TYR A 12 -19.65 46.01 -2.06
C TYR A 12 -19.37 45.35 -0.70
N GLY A 13 -20.16 45.70 0.31
CA GLY A 13 -20.18 44.98 1.58
C GLY A 13 -21.17 43.82 1.48
N ALA A 14 -20.67 42.59 1.45
CA ALA A 14 -21.51 41.40 1.55
C ALA A 14 -22.32 41.45 2.86
N SER A 15 -23.60 41.05 2.82
CA SER A 15 -24.39 41.01 4.04
C SER A 15 -23.86 39.92 4.98
N LEU A 16 -23.98 40.14 6.29
CA LEU A 16 -23.56 39.18 7.31
C LEU A 16 -24.26 37.81 7.12
N LEU A 17 -25.50 37.85 6.63
CA LEU A 17 -26.31 36.67 6.35
C LEU A 17 -25.83 35.91 5.11
N GLU A 18 -25.41 36.63 4.06
CA GLU A 18 -24.85 36.01 2.85
C GLU A 18 -23.55 35.29 3.17
N LEU A 19 -22.68 35.92 3.97
CA LEU A 19 -21.45 35.29 4.41
C LEU A 19 -21.73 34.05 5.30
N LEU A 20 -22.75 34.11 6.16
CA LEU A 20 -23.16 32.99 7.01
C LEU A 20 -23.65 31.78 6.19
N ALA A 21 -24.53 32.01 5.21
CA ALA A 21 -25.05 30.93 4.36
C ALA A 21 -23.91 30.26 3.55
N ILE A 22 -22.96 31.04 3.05
CA ILE A 22 -21.78 30.54 2.34
C ILE A 22 -20.91 29.66 3.25
N ILE A 23 -20.65 30.11 4.48
CA ILE A 23 -19.84 29.33 5.45
C ILE A 23 -20.55 28.02 5.82
N VAL A 24 -21.88 28.05 6.01
CA VAL A 24 -22.66 26.84 6.30
C VAL A 24 -22.61 25.85 5.12
N ILE A 25 -22.77 26.32 3.89
CA ILE A 25 -22.70 25.45 2.71
C ILE A 25 -21.29 24.87 2.55
N ILE A 26 -20.23 25.67 2.71
CA ILE A 26 -18.84 25.18 2.65
C ILE A 26 -18.57 24.18 3.77
N ALA A 27 -19.11 24.37 4.97
CA ALA A 27 -18.97 23.43 6.08
C ALA A 27 -19.59 22.06 5.75
N ILE A 28 -20.81 22.04 5.19
CA ILE A 28 -21.50 20.81 4.79
C ILE A 28 -20.77 20.14 3.62
N LEU A 29 -20.37 20.91 2.60
CA LEU A 29 -19.65 20.39 1.44
C LEU A 29 -18.31 19.79 1.85
N THR A 30 -17.56 20.43 2.74
CA THR A 30 -16.26 19.93 3.21
C THR A 30 -16.45 18.66 4.05
N ALA A 31 -17.52 18.58 4.85
CA ALA A 31 -17.84 17.39 5.63
C ALA A 31 -18.16 16.16 4.75
N ILE A 32 -18.83 16.35 3.61
CA ILE A 32 -19.17 15.25 2.68
C ILE A 32 -18.01 14.95 1.72
N ALA A 33 -17.30 15.98 1.28
CA ALA A 33 -16.21 15.85 0.30
C ALA A 33 -14.98 15.14 0.87
N PHE A 34 -14.80 15.10 2.20
CA PHE A 34 -13.73 14.36 2.84
C PHE A 34 -14.05 12.85 2.88
N ASN A 35 -14.02 12.20 1.72
CA ASN A 35 -13.92 10.75 1.64
C ASN A 35 -12.60 10.37 0.97
N TRP A 36 -11.55 10.45 1.77
CA TRP A 36 -10.19 10.05 1.41
C TRP A 36 -10.14 8.54 1.15
N SER A 37 -9.72 8.15 -0.06
CA SER A 37 -9.74 6.76 -0.53
C SER A 37 -8.58 5.93 0.03
N VAL A 38 -8.59 5.64 1.33
CA VAL A 38 -7.62 4.73 1.98
C VAL A 38 -7.66 3.32 1.40
N LYS A 39 -8.85 2.84 1.03
CA LYS A 39 -9.05 1.51 0.45
C LYS A 39 -8.34 1.36 -0.89
N SER A 40 -8.29 2.42 -1.69
CA SER A 40 -7.55 2.41 -2.97
C SER A 40 -6.05 2.32 -2.74
N ILE A 41 -5.53 3.04 -1.74
CA ILE A 41 -4.12 3.00 -1.35
C ILE A 41 -3.74 1.60 -0.85
N GLY A 42 -4.54 1.01 0.04
CA GLY A 42 -4.33 -0.36 0.51
C GLY A 42 -4.32 -1.37 -0.63
N LYS A 43 -5.27 -1.28 -1.57
CA LYS A 43 -5.29 -2.13 -2.77
C LYS A 43 -4.04 -1.95 -3.64
N ALA A 44 -3.57 -0.72 -3.83
CA ALA A 44 -2.36 -0.43 -4.59
C ALA A 44 -1.11 -1.06 -3.92
N ARG A 45 -0.97 -0.91 -2.60
CA ARG A 45 0.12 -1.53 -1.83
C ARG A 45 0.06 -3.07 -1.84
N LYS A 46 -1.14 -3.65 -1.71
CA LYS A 46 -1.36 -5.10 -1.88
C LYS A 46 -0.93 -5.58 -3.26
N ASN A 47 -1.20 -4.80 -4.32
CA ASN A 47 -0.75 -5.13 -5.67
C ASN A 47 0.77 -5.04 -5.83
N GLU A 48 1.41 -4.03 -5.23
CA GLU A 48 2.87 -3.92 -5.20
C GLU A 48 3.51 -5.13 -4.51
N ALA A 49 2.97 -5.55 -3.36
CA ALA A 49 3.41 -6.74 -2.65
C ALA A 49 3.27 -8.01 -3.51
N LYS A 50 2.15 -8.17 -4.23
CA LYS A 50 1.97 -9.30 -5.16
C LYS A 50 2.99 -9.31 -6.29
N MET A 51 3.33 -8.13 -6.83
CA MET A 51 4.38 -8.03 -7.84
C MET A 51 5.75 -8.42 -7.27
N ALA A 52 6.07 -7.98 -6.04
CA ALA A 52 7.30 -8.37 -5.36
C ALA A 52 7.34 -9.87 -5.05
N LEU A 53 6.25 -10.46 -4.56
CA LEU A 53 6.11 -11.90 -4.34
C LEU A 53 6.36 -12.71 -5.61
N LYS A 54 5.82 -12.27 -6.74
CA LYS A 54 6.05 -12.93 -8.03
C LYS A 54 7.52 -12.88 -8.45
N LYS A 55 8.21 -11.77 -8.21
CA LYS A 55 9.66 -11.69 -8.47
C LYS A 55 10.44 -12.63 -7.57
N ILE A 56 10.14 -12.68 -6.27
CA ILE A 56 10.80 -13.60 -5.34
C ILE A 56 10.59 -15.05 -5.78
N TYR A 57 9.38 -15.39 -6.21
CA TYR A 57 9.06 -16.69 -6.81
C TYR A 57 9.95 -17.00 -8.03
N GLU A 58 10.08 -16.05 -8.97
CA GLU A 58 10.95 -16.21 -10.14
C GLU A 58 12.43 -16.39 -9.73
N PHE A 59 12.90 -15.69 -8.70
CA PHE A 59 14.25 -15.86 -8.15
C PHE A 59 14.46 -17.23 -7.50
N GLU A 60 13.49 -17.74 -6.73
CA GLU A 60 13.55 -19.08 -6.14
C GLU A 60 13.62 -20.16 -7.21
N LEU A 61 12.85 -20.01 -8.30
CA LEU A 61 12.93 -20.93 -9.44
C LEU A 61 14.30 -20.87 -10.11
N ALA A 62 14.82 -19.67 -10.39
CA ALA A 62 16.14 -19.52 -11.00
C ALA A 62 17.24 -20.13 -10.12
N TYR A 63 17.18 -19.88 -8.81
CA TYR A 63 18.12 -20.42 -7.85
C TYR A 63 18.05 -21.95 -7.77
N PHE A 64 16.84 -22.54 -7.81
CA PHE A 64 16.66 -23.98 -7.85
C PHE A 64 17.24 -24.61 -9.11
N GLN A 65 17.10 -23.96 -10.28
CA GLN A 65 17.71 -24.45 -11.52
C GLN A 65 19.25 -24.45 -11.47
N GLU A 66 19.85 -23.51 -10.74
CA GLU A 66 21.30 -23.41 -10.61
C GLU A 66 21.87 -24.34 -9.53
N ASN A 67 21.17 -24.49 -8.39
CA ASN A 67 21.72 -25.12 -7.20
C ASN A 67 21.02 -26.44 -6.80
N GLY A 68 19.84 -26.73 -7.36
CA GLY A 68 19.07 -27.93 -7.07
C GLY A 68 18.30 -27.92 -5.74
N PHE A 69 18.24 -26.79 -5.04
CA PHE A 69 17.48 -26.61 -3.80
C PHE A 69 16.91 -25.19 -3.69
N TYR A 70 15.82 -25.03 -2.93
CA TYR A 70 15.23 -23.72 -2.64
C TYR A 70 15.91 -23.05 -1.45
N VAL A 71 15.91 -21.72 -1.44
CA VAL A 71 16.40 -20.96 -0.29
C VAL A 71 15.26 -20.76 0.69
N TYR A 72 15.60 -20.73 1.97
CA TYR A 72 14.64 -20.47 3.02
C TYR A 72 15.16 -19.36 3.89
N THR A 73 14.25 -18.53 4.37
CA THR A 73 14.59 -17.46 5.28
C THR A 73 14.93 -18.05 6.65
N THR A 74 16.09 -17.66 7.19
CA THR A 74 16.60 -18.13 8.49
C THR A 74 16.09 -17.27 9.66
N ASN A 75 15.73 -16.00 9.41
CA ASN A 75 15.22 -15.06 10.40
C ASN A 75 13.84 -14.54 9.97
N ASP A 76 12.84 -14.65 10.86
CA ASP A 76 11.44 -14.37 10.53
C ASP A 76 11.12 -12.97 9.99
N SER A 77 12.06 -12.03 10.11
CA SER A 77 11.86 -10.63 9.73
C SER A 77 12.50 -10.21 8.41
N LEU A 78 13.44 -10.98 7.85
CA LEU A 78 14.22 -10.55 6.68
C LEU A 78 14.43 -11.67 5.68
N LEU A 79 13.98 -11.44 4.44
CA LEU A 79 14.27 -12.32 3.31
C LEU A 79 15.77 -12.30 2.98
N ASP A 80 16.41 -13.45 3.13
CA ASP A 80 17.82 -13.69 2.81
C ASP A 80 17.94 -14.57 1.56
N LEU A 81 17.51 -14.04 0.42
CA LEU A 81 17.60 -14.70 -0.88
C LEU A 81 18.75 -14.08 -1.69
N PRO A 82 19.76 -14.86 -2.12
CA PRO A 82 20.88 -14.33 -2.90
C PRO A 82 20.40 -13.61 -4.16
N GLY A 83 20.86 -12.37 -4.37
CA GLY A 83 20.49 -11.55 -5.53
C GLY A 83 19.15 -10.82 -5.40
N TRP A 84 18.36 -11.10 -4.36
CA TRP A 84 17.20 -10.29 -4.02
C TRP A 84 17.60 -9.08 -3.18
N ALA A 85 17.02 -7.93 -3.50
CA ALA A 85 17.07 -6.76 -2.66
C ALA A 85 15.65 -6.23 -2.46
N LEU A 86 15.35 -5.78 -1.24
CA LEU A 86 14.10 -5.09 -0.97
C LEU A 86 13.97 -3.88 -1.92
N PRO A 87 12.76 -3.64 -2.48
CA PRO A 87 12.51 -2.45 -3.27
C PRO A 87 12.96 -1.19 -2.52
N LYS A 88 13.70 -0.30 -3.21
CA LYS A 88 14.23 0.94 -2.61
C LYS A 88 13.06 1.83 -2.13
N GLY A 89 13.02 2.13 -0.84
CA GLY A 89 11.98 2.98 -0.24
C GLY A 89 11.66 2.57 1.20
N LYS A 90 10.59 3.13 1.77
CA LYS A 90 10.01 2.63 3.03
C LYS A 90 9.14 1.42 2.69
N PRO A 91 9.50 0.19 3.08
CA PRO A 91 8.69 -0.98 2.75
C PRO A 91 7.34 -0.87 3.46
N HIS A 92 6.28 -1.27 2.76
CA HIS A 92 4.94 -1.47 3.34
C HIS A 92 4.69 -2.93 3.73
N TYR A 93 5.51 -3.84 3.21
CA TYR A 93 5.46 -5.27 3.48
C TYR A 93 6.86 -5.80 3.79
N THR A 94 6.93 -6.76 4.71
CA THR A 94 8.09 -7.63 4.91
C THR A 94 7.89 -8.94 4.18
N PHE A 95 8.96 -9.54 3.66
CA PHE A 95 8.92 -10.79 2.91
C PHE A 95 9.69 -11.89 3.63
N ARG A 96 9.19 -13.12 3.57
CA ARG A 96 9.82 -14.31 4.14
C ARG A 96 9.53 -15.53 3.26
N VAL A 97 10.54 -16.37 3.03
CA VAL A 97 10.39 -17.66 2.35
C VAL A 97 10.39 -18.77 3.41
N VAL A 98 9.30 -19.53 3.46
CA VAL A 98 9.09 -20.59 4.44
C VAL A 98 9.10 -21.94 3.75
N LYS A 99 9.82 -22.88 4.35
CA LYS A 99 9.85 -24.27 3.92
C LYS A 99 8.47 -24.92 4.08
N THR A 100 7.96 -25.48 2.99
CA THR A 100 6.66 -26.18 2.98
C THR A 100 6.90 -27.66 2.79
N SER A 101 6.34 -28.51 3.65
CA SER A 101 6.42 -29.96 3.46
C SER A 101 5.42 -30.39 2.38
N LEU A 102 5.88 -31.12 1.36
CA LEU A 102 5.05 -31.67 0.29
C LEU A 102 4.79 -33.17 0.46
N GLY A 103 5.17 -33.73 1.60
CA GLY A 103 5.21 -35.18 1.83
C GLY A 103 6.64 -35.71 1.89
N ASP A 104 6.81 -36.98 1.54
CA ASP A 104 7.99 -37.83 1.74
C ASP A 104 9.34 -37.14 1.46
N SER A 105 9.92 -36.52 2.51
CA SER A 105 11.17 -35.73 2.52
C SER A 105 11.31 -34.65 1.44
N THR A 106 10.24 -34.35 0.70
CA THR A 106 10.24 -33.39 -0.41
C THR A 106 9.76 -32.04 0.11
N TYR A 107 10.54 -31.01 -0.15
CA TYR A 107 10.31 -29.68 0.39
C TYR A 107 10.05 -28.68 -0.71
N GLY A 108 8.93 -27.99 -0.57
CA GLY A 108 8.56 -26.82 -1.31
C GLY A 108 8.88 -25.53 -0.58
N PHE A 109 8.46 -24.42 -1.18
CA PHE A 109 8.52 -23.11 -0.55
C PHE A 109 7.17 -22.40 -0.63
N THR A 110 6.92 -21.55 0.36
CA THR A 110 5.84 -20.56 0.36
C THR A 110 6.46 -19.23 0.71
N VAL A 111 6.25 -18.21 -0.12
CA VAL A 111 6.67 -16.84 0.18
C VAL A 111 5.50 -16.11 0.83
N ILE A 112 5.79 -15.43 1.93
CA ILE A 112 4.83 -14.70 2.76
C ILE A 112 5.22 -13.22 2.70
N ALA A 113 4.29 -12.38 2.25
CA ALA A 113 4.35 -10.93 2.45
C ALA A 113 3.47 -10.58 3.65
N THR A 114 4.03 -9.94 4.67
CA THR A 114 3.29 -9.46 5.85
C THR A 114 3.23 -7.94 5.83
N GLU A 115 2.05 -7.37 5.94
CA GLU A 115 1.88 -5.92 6.01
C GLU A 115 2.50 -5.35 7.29
N ILE A 116 3.22 -4.23 7.17
CA ILE A 116 3.87 -3.58 8.32
C ILE A 116 2.89 -2.71 9.10
N ALA A 117 1.97 -2.04 8.40
CA ALA A 117 0.98 -1.15 8.99
C ALA A 117 -0.30 -1.19 8.15
N ASP A 118 -1.45 -1.23 8.80
CA ASP A 118 -2.77 -1.27 8.19
C ASP A 118 -2.97 -0.09 7.21
N ALA A 119 -2.86 -0.38 5.92
CA ALA A 119 -2.91 0.63 4.87
C ALA A 119 -4.33 1.06 4.49
N ASP A 120 -5.32 0.19 4.66
CA ASP A 120 -6.72 0.49 4.31
C ASP A 120 -7.58 0.87 5.52
N MET A 121 -6.97 0.87 6.72
CA MET A 121 -7.56 1.24 8.00
C MET A 121 -8.81 0.44 8.32
N ASN A 122 -8.82 -0.84 7.91
CA ASN A 122 -9.94 -1.74 8.16
C ASN A 122 -9.92 -2.32 9.59
N GLY A 123 -8.86 -2.05 10.37
CA GLY A 123 -8.69 -2.52 11.74
C GLY A 123 -8.01 -3.89 11.85
N ILE A 124 -7.57 -4.46 10.74
CA ILE A 124 -6.82 -5.71 10.64
C ILE A 124 -5.38 -5.33 10.30
N ALA A 125 -4.50 -5.43 11.30
CA ALA A 125 -3.08 -5.23 11.10
C ALA A 125 -2.40 -6.53 10.64
N GLN A 126 -1.26 -6.38 9.96
CA GLN A 126 -0.39 -7.49 9.57
C GLN A 126 -1.02 -8.50 8.62
N GLU A 127 -1.90 -8.05 7.72
CA GLU A 127 -2.44 -8.92 6.68
C GLU A 127 -1.33 -9.59 5.87
N GLN A 128 -1.50 -10.88 5.63
CA GLN A 128 -0.50 -11.71 4.96
C GLN A 128 -0.97 -12.12 3.58
N ILE A 129 -0.08 -12.06 2.59
CA ILE A 129 -0.31 -12.59 1.24
C ILE A 129 0.70 -13.69 1.00
N PHE A 130 0.24 -14.80 0.44
CA PHE A 130 1.06 -15.98 0.23
C PHE A 130 1.16 -16.29 -1.27
N ILE A 131 2.33 -16.75 -1.71
CA ILE A 131 2.50 -17.42 -3.01
C ILE A 131 3.22 -18.74 -2.77
N ASN A 132 2.68 -19.82 -3.34
CA ASN A 132 3.29 -21.14 -3.25
C ASN A 132 4.31 -21.36 -4.40
N GLN A 133 5.01 -22.49 -4.36
CA GLN A 133 5.93 -22.94 -5.40
C GLN A 133 5.31 -23.19 -6.78
N ASP A 134 3.99 -23.25 -6.90
CA ASP A 134 3.28 -23.39 -8.17
C ASP A 134 2.94 -22.02 -8.78
N GLY A 135 3.35 -20.93 -8.12
CA GLY A 135 3.03 -19.55 -8.51
C GLY A 135 1.58 -19.15 -8.20
N VAL A 136 0.86 -19.96 -7.42
CA VAL A 136 -0.53 -19.69 -7.02
C VAL A 136 -0.54 -18.83 -5.76
N PHE A 137 -1.27 -17.71 -5.83
CA PHE A 137 -1.54 -16.89 -4.66
C PHE A 137 -2.58 -17.57 -3.78
N LEU A 138 -2.20 -17.88 -2.54
CA LEU A 138 -3.15 -18.35 -1.53
C LEU A 138 -3.72 -17.13 -0.80
N GLY A 139 -5.01 -17.17 -0.47
CA GLY A 139 -5.78 -16.03 0.01
C GLY A 139 -5.14 -15.28 1.19
N ALA A 140 -5.47 -13.99 1.32
CA ALA A 140 -4.93 -13.18 2.40
C ALA A 140 -5.54 -13.57 3.75
N ARG A 141 -4.72 -13.63 4.80
CA ARG A 141 -5.15 -13.85 6.19
C ARG A 141 -4.80 -12.66 7.05
#